data_AF-A0A5N8HGZ6-F1
#
_entry.id   AF-A0A5N8HGZ6-F1
#
_cell.length_a   1.000
_cell.length_b   1.000
_cell.length_c   1.000
_cell.angle_alpha   90.00
_cell.angle_beta   90.00
_cell.angle_gamma   90.00
#
_symmetry.space_group_name_H-M   'P 1'
#
loop_
_entity.id
_entity.type
_entity.pdbx_description
1 polymer ?
#
loop_
_entity_poly.entity_id
_entity_poly.type
_entity_poly.pdbx_seq_one_letter_code
_entity_poly.pdbx_strand_id
1 'polypeptide(L)'
;IDESSVKFLDSTADYPQQPGVVLIKVPKTLALLEQQLRALRKVVTSDTRIIAGAKARDIHTSTLELFEKVLGPTTTTLAWKKARLINCTFNEPPLADAPQTVSWKLEGTDWTIHNHANVFSRTGLDIGARFFMQHLPENLEGEIVDLGCGNGVIGLTLLDKNPQAKVVFVDESPMAVASSRMNVETNMPEALDRCEFMINNALSGVEPFRFNAVLCNPPFHQQHALTDNVAWEMFHHARRCLKINGELYIVANRHLDYFHKLKKIFGNCTTIATNNKFVVLKTVKLGRRR
;
A
#
# COMPACT_ATOMS: atom_id res chain seq x y z
N ILE A 1 11.92 -15.98 20.76
CA ILE A 1 12.91 -15.70 19.69
C ILE A 1 13.39 -14.29 19.96
N ASP A 2 14.69 -14.11 20.13
CA ASP A 2 15.28 -12.78 20.33
C ASP A 2 15.13 -11.96 19.02
N GLU A 3 14.69 -10.70 19.09
CA GLU A 3 14.42 -9.89 17.89
C GLU A 3 15.70 -9.68 17.06
N SER A 4 16.88 -9.59 17.70
CA SER A 4 18.17 -9.51 17.01
C SER A 4 18.52 -10.75 16.17
N SER A 5 17.87 -11.88 16.43
CA SER A 5 18.08 -13.11 15.66
C SER A 5 17.22 -13.19 14.40
N VAL A 6 16.32 -12.23 14.17
CA VAL A 6 15.39 -12.20 13.05
C VAL A 6 15.93 -11.32 11.93
N LYS A 7 16.06 -11.88 10.73
CA LYS A 7 16.38 -11.13 9.51
C LYS A 7 15.09 -10.80 8.77
N PHE A 8 14.83 -9.52 8.56
CA PHE A 8 13.67 -9.05 7.80
C PHE A 8 14.03 -8.96 6.31
N LEU A 9 13.17 -9.52 5.46
CA LEU A 9 13.31 -9.48 4.01
C LEU A 9 11.99 -8.99 3.41
N ASP A 10 12.07 -8.14 2.39
CA ASP A 10 10.92 -7.79 1.58
C ASP A 10 10.47 -8.98 0.73
N SER A 11 9.17 -9.04 0.44
CA SER A 11 8.58 -10.14 -0.34
C SER A 11 9.09 -10.21 -1.79
N THR A 12 9.73 -9.14 -2.29
CA THR A 12 10.36 -9.08 -3.62
C THR A 12 11.86 -9.38 -3.62
N ALA A 13 12.49 -9.54 -2.45
CA ALA A 13 13.90 -9.88 -2.34
C ALA A 13 14.17 -11.35 -2.74
N ASP A 14 15.43 -11.67 -3.00
CA ASP A 14 15.85 -13.05 -3.14
C ASP A 14 15.80 -13.77 -1.79
N TYR A 15 15.18 -14.95 -1.78
CA TYR A 15 15.01 -15.74 -0.56
C TYR A 15 16.24 -16.61 -0.28
N PRO A 16 16.49 -16.97 1.00
CA PRO A 16 17.57 -17.88 1.34
C PRO A 16 17.42 -19.25 0.64
N GLN A 17 18.52 -19.76 0.11
CA GLN A 17 18.57 -21.04 -0.60
C GLN A 17 18.33 -22.24 0.33
N GLN A 18 17.62 -23.25 -0.17
CA GLN A 18 17.39 -24.54 0.49
C GLN A 18 16.91 -24.41 1.95
N PRO A 19 15.82 -23.67 2.21
CA PRO A 19 15.30 -23.54 3.56
C PRO A 19 14.83 -24.91 4.07
N GLY A 20 15.18 -25.28 5.31
CA GLY A 20 14.67 -26.50 5.92
C GLY A 20 13.17 -26.42 6.25
N VAL A 21 12.67 -25.22 6.60
CA VAL A 21 11.27 -24.99 6.98
C VAL A 21 10.79 -23.68 6.38
N VAL A 22 9.55 -23.69 5.86
CA VAL A 22 8.84 -22.51 5.39
C VAL A 22 7.48 -22.46 6.08
N LEU A 23 7.25 -21.41 6.88
CA LEU A 23 5.97 -21.15 7.53
C LEU A 23 5.29 -19.95 6.87
N ILE A 24 4.09 -20.16 6.33
CA ILE A 24 3.34 -19.15 5.60
C ILE A 24 2.08 -18.80 6.39
N LYS A 25 1.91 -17.54 6.76
CA LYS A 25 0.57 -17.04 7.09
C LYS A 25 -0.09 -16.67 5.77
N VAL A 26 -1.19 -17.35 5.40
CA VAL A 26 -1.87 -17.07 4.13
C VAL A 26 -2.24 -15.57 4.09
N PRO A 27 -1.75 -14.81 3.10
CA PRO A 27 -2.04 -13.38 3.02
C PRO A 27 -3.49 -13.16 2.60
N LYS A 28 -3.98 -11.93 2.77
CA LYS A 28 -5.36 -11.58 2.42
C LYS A 28 -5.63 -11.66 0.91
N THR A 29 -4.61 -11.52 0.07
CA THR A 29 -4.73 -11.47 -1.39
C THR A 29 -4.05 -12.67 -2.04
N LEU A 30 -4.74 -13.31 -2.99
CA LEU A 30 -4.16 -14.42 -3.76
C LEU A 30 -2.97 -13.97 -4.61
N ALA A 31 -2.97 -12.73 -5.10
CA ALA A 31 -1.86 -12.19 -5.89
C ALA A 31 -0.54 -12.17 -5.08
N LEU A 32 -0.57 -11.71 -3.81
CA LEU A 32 0.61 -11.76 -2.95
C LEU A 32 1.04 -13.20 -2.67
N LEU A 33 0.08 -14.10 -2.39
CA LEU A 33 0.38 -15.51 -2.21
C LEU A 33 1.08 -16.09 -3.45
N GLU A 34 0.55 -15.85 -4.66
CA GLU A 34 1.15 -16.35 -5.90
C GLU A 34 2.58 -15.86 -6.08
N GLN A 35 2.82 -14.56 -5.85
CA GLN A 35 4.16 -13.99 -5.93
C GLN A 35 5.11 -14.65 -4.92
N GLN A 36 4.69 -14.83 -3.67
CA GLN A 36 5.49 -15.46 -2.63
C GLN A 36 5.79 -16.93 -2.92
N LEU A 37 4.81 -17.69 -3.42
CA LEU A 37 5.01 -19.08 -3.81
C LEU A 37 5.96 -19.19 -5.00
N ARG A 38 5.87 -18.27 -5.99
CA ARG A 38 6.82 -18.22 -7.12
C ARG A 38 8.24 -17.84 -6.67
N ALA A 39 8.38 -16.98 -5.66
CA ALA A 39 9.68 -16.68 -5.07
C ALA A 39 10.24 -17.90 -4.30
N LEU A 40 9.40 -18.58 -3.51
CA LEU A 40 9.77 -19.80 -2.79
C LEU A 40 10.16 -20.93 -3.74
N ARG A 41 9.45 -21.09 -4.87
CA ARG A 41 9.74 -22.10 -5.90
C ARG A 41 11.22 -22.09 -6.32
N LYS A 42 11.87 -20.93 -6.33
CA LYS A 42 13.28 -20.77 -6.73
C LYS A 42 14.28 -21.33 -5.71
N VAL A 43 13.85 -21.58 -4.47
CA VAL A 43 14.77 -21.85 -3.35
C VAL A 43 14.43 -23.10 -2.54
N VAL A 44 13.17 -23.55 -2.56
CA VAL A 44 12.74 -24.75 -1.83
C VAL A 44 13.16 -26.04 -2.54
N THR A 45 13.27 -27.11 -1.77
CA THR A 45 13.52 -28.47 -2.28
C THR A 45 12.40 -29.40 -1.84
N SER A 46 12.40 -30.65 -2.31
CA SER A 46 11.47 -31.69 -1.82
C SER A 46 11.63 -31.97 -0.32
N ASP A 47 12.79 -31.64 0.27
CA ASP A 47 13.08 -31.83 1.69
C ASP A 47 12.58 -30.67 2.55
N THR A 48 12.25 -29.52 1.94
CA THR A 48 11.72 -28.36 2.65
C THR A 48 10.36 -28.68 3.25
N ARG A 49 10.21 -28.48 4.57
CA ARG A 49 8.90 -28.57 5.24
C ARG A 49 8.10 -27.28 5.03
N ILE A 50 7.11 -27.33 4.13
CA ILE A 50 6.24 -26.19 3.80
C ILE A 50 4.89 -26.32 4.52
N ILE A 51 4.57 -25.34 5.37
CA ILE A 51 3.33 -25.28 6.14
C ILE A 51 2.71 -23.90 6.00
N ALA A 52 1.46 -23.83 5.54
CA ALA A 52 0.69 -22.59 5.54
C ALA A 52 -0.46 -22.65 6.56
N GLY A 53 -0.80 -21.54 7.18
CA GLY A 53 -1.87 -21.44 8.17
C GLY A 53 -2.70 -20.17 7.99
N ALA A 54 -4.01 -20.32 8.17
CA ALA A 54 -4.97 -19.22 8.18
C ALA A 54 -6.18 -19.57 9.05
N LYS A 55 -7.15 -18.64 9.17
CA LYS A 55 -8.48 -19.03 9.67
C LYS A 55 -9.07 -20.00 8.67
N ALA A 56 -9.79 -21.01 9.15
CA ALA A 56 -10.36 -22.05 8.29
C ALA A 56 -11.26 -21.49 7.18
N ARG A 57 -11.94 -20.37 7.43
CA ARG A 57 -12.78 -19.67 6.45
C ARG A 57 -12.00 -18.91 5.36
N ASP A 58 -10.71 -18.64 5.60
CA ASP A 58 -9.82 -17.90 4.68
C ASP A 58 -9.00 -18.88 3.81
N ILE A 59 -9.16 -20.20 3.98
CA ILE A 59 -8.57 -21.23 3.13
C ILE A 59 -9.63 -21.71 2.15
N HIS A 60 -9.50 -21.28 0.90
CA HIS A 60 -10.42 -21.61 -0.18
C HIS A 60 -9.80 -22.65 -1.12
N THR A 61 -10.62 -23.25 -1.99
CA THR A 61 -10.13 -24.14 -3.06
C THR A 61 -9.06 -23.47 -3.91
N SER A 62 -9.27 -22.20 -4.27
CA SER A 62 -8.30 -21.39 -5.02
C SER A 62 -6.96 -21.20 -4.30
N THR A 63 -6.94 -21.26 -2.96
CA THR A 63 -5.69 -21.25 -2.19
C THR A 63 -4.91 -22.54 -2.43
N LEU A 64 -5.57 -23.71 -2.33
CA LEU A 64 -4.95 -25.03 -2.54
C LEU A 64 -4.48 -25.20 -3.99
N GLU A 65 -5.34 -24.87 -4.95
CA GLU A 65 -5.02 -24.90 -6.39
C GLU A 65 -3.78 -24.06 -6.70
N LEU A 66 -3.59 -22.94 -6.01
CA LEU A 66 -2.42 -22.10 -6.20
C LEU A 66 -1.13 -22.73 -5.65
N PHE A 67 -1.19 -23.40 -4.50
CA PHE A 67 -0.07 -24.21 -4.01
C PHE A 67 0.27 -25.34 -4.98
N GLU A 68 -0.73 -26.07 -5.45
CA GLU A 68 -0.56 -27.21 -6.35
C GLU A 68 -0.02 -26.80 -7.71
N LYS A 69 -0.48 -25.65 -8.22
CA LYS A 69 0.03 -25.05 -9.45
C LYS A 69 1.49 -24.62 -9.33
N VAL A 70 1.89 -24.02 -8.21
CA VAL A 70 3.19 -23.34 -8.12
C VAL A 70 4.28 -24.20 -7.47
N LEU A 71 3.94 -24.96 -6.44
CA LEU A 71 4.89 -25.73 -5.63
C LEU A 71 4.68 -27.23 -5.71
N GLY A 72 3.44 -27.71 -5.55
CA GLY A 72 3.14 -29.13 -5.59
C GLY A 72 1.99 -29.57 -4.68
N PRO A 73 1.74 -30.90 -4.58
CA PRO A 73 0.55 -31.46 -3.97
C PRO A 73 0.36 -31.01 -2.52
N THR A 74 -0.90 -30.79 -2.14
CA THR A 74 -1.26 -30.34 -0.80
C THR A 74 -2.02 -31.38 0.00
N THR A 75 -1.85 -31.33 1.32
CA THR A 75 -2.76 -31.96 2.28
C THR A 75 -3.21 -30.92 3.29
N THR A 76 -4.34 -31.17 3.96
CA THR A 76 -4.87 -30.24 4.96
C THR A 76 -5.11 -30.92 6.30
N THR A 77 -4.93 -30.18 7.37
CA THR A 77 -5.27 -30.66 8.72
C THR A 77 -6.76 -30.54 8.98
N LEU A 78 -7.22 -31.18 10.05
CA LEU A 78 -8.50 -30.84 10.69
C LEU A 78 -8.46 -29.39 11.18
N ALA A 79 -9.65 -28.76 11.28
CA ALA A 79 -9.77 -27.44 11.85
C ALA A 79 -9.57 -27.51 13.38
N TRP A 80 -8.79 -26.58 13.93
CA TRP A 80 -8.58 -26.44 15.37
C TRP A 80 -8.69 -24.97 15.75
N LYS A 81 -9.57 -24.64 16.71
CA LYS A 81 -9.84 -23.26 17.15
C LYS A 81 -10.04 -22.27 15.99
N LYS A 82 -10.83 -22.66 14.99
CA LYS A 82 -11.12 -21.91 13.75
C LYS A 82 -9.89 -21.65 12.85
N ALA A 83 -8.75 -22.29 13.09
CA ALA A 83 -7.60 -22.30 12.21
C ALA A 83 -7.49 -23.64 11.46
N ARG A 84 -6.85 -23.64 10.30
CA ARG A 84 -6.55 -24.84 9.51
C ARG A 84 -5.19 -24.67 8.85
N LEU A 85 -4.47 -25.77 8.65
CA LEU A 85 -3.16 -25.78 8.02
C LEU A 85 -3.20 -26.48 6.65
N ILE A 86 -2.30 -26.04 5.78
CA ILE A 86 -1.97 -26.65 4.50
C ILE A 86 -0.53 -27.14 4.61
N ASN A 87 -0.30 -28.41 4.30
CA ASN A 87 1.04 -28.95 4.10
C ASN A 87 1.26 -29.09 2.60
N CYS A 88 2.40 -28.63 2.10
CA CYS A 88 2.76 -28.74 0.68
C CYS A 88 4.08 -29.51 0.55
N THR A 89 4.13 -30.43 -0.42
CA THR A 89 5.37 -31.11 -0.81
C THR A 89 5.82 -30.53 -2.14
N PHE A 90 7.03 -29.99 -2.21
CA PHE A 90 7.54 -29.44 -3.45
C PHE A 90 7.85 -30.56 -4.45
N ASN A 91 7.28 -30.48 -5.65
CA ASN A 91 7.56 -31.41 -6.75
C ASN A 91 7.82 -30.69 -8.09
N GLU A 92 8.06 -29.38 -8.03
CA GLU A 92 8.40 -28.54 -9.19
C GLU A 92 7.45 -28.73 -10.40
N PRO A 93 6.12 -28.54 -10.23
CA PRO A 93 5.18 -28.76 -11.32
C PRO A 93 5.47 -27.81 -12.50
N PRO A 94 5.25 -28.19 -13.77
CA PRO A 94 5.47 -27.29 -14.89
C PRO A 94 4.69 -25.97 -14.71
N LEU A 95 5.38 -24.84 -14.79
CA LEU A 95 4.80 -23.53 -14.53
C LEU A 95 5.37 -22.51 -15.51
N ALA A 96 4.49 -21.83 -16.24
CA ALA A 96 4.90 -20.71 -17.08
C ALA A 96 5.33 -19.51 -16.23
N ASP A 97 6.32 -18.78 -16.73
CA ASP A 97 6.70 -17.49 -16.16
C ASP A 97 5.53 -16.51 -16.22
N ALA A 98 5.48 -15.64 -15.21
CA ALA A 98 4.48 -14.59 -15.09
C ALA A 98 5.17 -13.28 -14.73
N PRO A 99 4.68 -12.14 -15.23
CA PRO A 99 5.24 -10.84 -14.89
C PRO A 99 5.07 -10.54 -13.39
N GLN A 100 6.04 -9.82 -12.82
CA GLN A 100 5.98 -9.39 -11.41
C GLN A 100 4.92 -8.31 -11.14
N THR A 101 4.48 -7.62 -12.19
CA THR A 101 3.53 -6.51 -12.11
C THR A 101 2.32 -6.75 -13.00
N VAL A 102 1.18 -6.20 -12.60
CA VAL A 102 0.03 -5.98 -13.50
C VAL A 102 0.03 -4.52 -13.91
N SER A 103 -0.15 -4.29 -15.22
CA SER A 103 -0.05 -2.97 -15.82
C SER A 103 -1.36 -2.60 -16.52
N TRP A 104 -1.74 -1.32 -16.45
CA TRP A 104 -2.88 -0.77 -17.17
C TRP A 104 -2.64 0.70 -17.53
N LYS A 105 -3.31 1.19 -18.57
CA LYS A 105 -3.23 2.60 -18.99
C LYS A 105 -4.09 3.48 -18.08
N LEU A 106 -3.55 4.61 -17.65
CA LEU A 106 -4.31 5.60 -16.90
C LEU A 106 -5.09 6.48 -17.88
N GLU A 107 -6.42 6.44 -17.77
CA GLU A 107 -7.35 7.22 -18.60
C GLU A 107 -6.99 8.72 -18.59
N GLY A 108 -6.98 9.35 -19.77
CA GLY A 108 -6.70 10.78 -19.91
C GLY A 108 -5.22 11.15 -19.84
N THR A 109 -4.31 10.17 -19.85
CA THR A 109 -2.86 10.37 -19.84
C THR A 109 -2.16 9.39 -20.77
N ASP A 110 -0.89 9.62 -21.07
CA ASP A 110 -0.03 8.64 -21.76
C ASP A 110 0.54 7.57 -20.81
N TRP A 111 0.26 7.69 -19.51
CA TRP A 111 0.90 6.90 -18.47
C TRP A 111 0.42 5.45 -18.42
N THR A 112 1.35 4.56 -18.10
CA THR A 112 1.12 3.15 -17.81
C THR A 112 1.44 2.89 -16.34
N ILE A 113 0.46 2.38 -15.59
CA ILE A 113 0.60 2.16 -14.15
C ILE A 113 0.89 0.69 -13.90
N HIS A 114 2.05 0.42 -13.32
CA HIS A 114 2.58 -0.88 -12.92
C HIS A 114 2.31 -1.14 -11.44
N ASN A 115 1.85 -2.35 -11.12
CA ASN A 115 1.39 -2.69 -9.77
C ASN A 115 1.93 -4.05 -9.32
N HIS A 116 2.72 -4.06 -8.25
CA HIS A 116 3.15 -5.28 -7.58
C HIS A 116 1.98 -6.03 -6.91
N ALA A 117 2.26 -7.23 -6.42
CA ALA A 117 1.25 -8.21 -6.03
C ALA A 117 0.33 -7.76 -4.89
N ASN A 118 0.85 -6.98 -3.93
CA ASN A 118 0.09 -6.52 -2.75
C ASN A 118 -0.35 -5.05 -2.81
N VAL A 119 -0.29 -4.42 -3.99
CA VAL A 119 -0.65 -3.00 -4.13
C VAL A 119 -2.17 -2.83 -4.15
N PHE A 120 -2.67 -1.81 -3.47
CA PHE A 120 -4.09 -1.47 -3.45
C PHE A 120 -4.60 -1.14 -4.86
N SER A 121 -5.81 -1.63 -5.20
CA SER A 121 -6.44 -1.46 -6.51
C SER A 121 -5.52 -1.83 -7.70
N ARG A 122 -4.68 -2.86 -7.56
CA ARG A 122 -3.65 -3.19 -8.56
C ARG A 122 -4.14 -3.46 -9.99
N THR A 123 -5.42 -3.81 -10.19
CA THR A 123 -5.98 -4.16 -11.51
C THR A 123 -6.60 -2.98 -12.25
N GLY A 124 -6.69 -1.79 -11.65
CA GLY A 124 -7.24 -0.61 -12.29
C GLY A 124 -7.34 0.59 -11.35
N LEU A 125 -7.63 1.77 -11.91
CA LEU A 125 -7.73 2.99 -11.11
C LEU A 125 -8.85 2.91 -10.05
N ASP A 126 -8.49 3.15 -8.79
CA ASP A 126 -9.46 3.27 -7.70
C ASP A 126 -10.41 4.45 -7.97
N ILE A 127 -11.70 4.23 -7.73
CA ILE A 127 -12.73 5.23 -7.97
C ILE A 127 -12.64 6.41 -6.98
N GLY A 128 -12.09 6.20 -5.78
CA GLY A 128 -11.78 7.24 -4.81
C GLY A 128 -10.59 8.08 -5.28
N ALA A 129 -9.49 7.44 -5.68
CA ALA A 129 -8.32 8.10 -6.26
C ALA A 129 -8.69 8.91 -7.51
N ARG A 130 -9.51 8.35 -8.43
CA ARG A 130 -10.01 9.07 -9.62
C ARG A 130 -10.75 10.34 -9.24
N PHE A 131 -11.62 10.28 -8.23
CA PHE A 131 -12.32 11.47 -7.75
C PHE A 131 -11.37 12.46 -7.08
N PHE A 132 -10.36 11.96 -6.35
CA PHE A 132 -9.40 12.81 -5.66
C PHE A 132 -8.53 13.60 -6.65
N MET A 133 -8.06 12.96 -7.73
CA MET A 133 -7.25 13.57 -8.80
C MET A 133 -7.90 14.82 -9.43
N GLN A 134 -9.23 14.86 -9.48
CA GLN A 134 -9.99 16.01 -10.02
C GLN A 134 -9.95 17.24 -9.11
N HIS A 135 -9.58 17.08 -7.84
CA HIS A 135 -9.63 18.11 -6.82
C HIS A 135 -8.30 18.28 -6.09
N LEU A 136 -7.20 17.76 -6.66
CA LEU A 136 -5.87 17.97 -6.11
C LEU A 136 -5.49 19.46 -6.21
N PRO A 137 -4.80 20.00 -5.20
CA PRO A 137 -4.22 21.33 -5.26
C PRO A 137 -3.17 21.43 -6.38
N GLU A 138 -3.04 22.63 -6.92
CA GLU A 138 -2.12 23.02 -7.98
C GLU A 138 -1.26 24.19 -7.51
N ASN A 139 -0.16 24.47 -8.22
CA ASN A 139 0.80 25.54 -7.88
C ASN A 139 1.38 25.43 -6.46
N LEU A 140 1.54 24.20 -5.96
CA LEU A 140 2.27 23.94 -4.72
C LEU A 140 3.79 24.04 -4.94
N GLU A 141 4.47 24.45 -3.89
CA GLU A 141 5.93 24.54 -3.81
C GLU A 141 6.44 23.77 -2.58
N GLY A 142 7.76 23.57 -2.51
CA GLY A 142 8.40 22.89 -1.39
C GLY A 142 8.13 21.38 -1.40
N GLU A 143 8.13 20.76 -0.23
CA GLU A 143 7.92 19.32 -0.11
C GLU A 143 6.45 19.00 0.18
N ILE A 144 5.90 18.08 -0.60
CA ILE A 144 4.53 17.59 -0.47
C ILE A 144 4.54 16.06 -0.39
N VAL A 145 3.54 15.47 0.27
CA VAL A 145 3.52 14.03 0.56
C VAL A 145 2.32 13.36 -0.08
N ASP A 146 2.56 12.24 -0.75
CA ASP A 146 1.54 11.22 -1.05
C ASP A 146 1.59 10.14 0.05
N LEU A 147 0.69 10.24 1.03
CA LEU A 147 0.69 9.44 2.25
C LEU A 147 -0.25 8.23 2.10
N GLY A 148 0.35 7.04 2.04
CA GLY A 148 -0.30 5.82 1.59
C GLY A 148 -0.33 5.76 0.06
N CYS A 149 0.84 5.93 -0.57
CA CYS A 149 0.94 6.19 -2.00
C CYS A 149 0.48 5.04 -2.89
N GLY A 150 0.45 3.79 -2.41
CA GLY A 150 0.00 2.65 -3.20
C GLY A 150 0.82 2.48 -4.49
N ASN A 151 0.18 2.60 -5.65
CA ASN A 151 0.88 2.59 -6.95
C ASN A 151 1.39 3.98 -7.37
N GLY A 152 1.17 5.03 -6.57
CA GLY A 152 1.70 6.38 -6.79
C GLY A 152 0.91 7.25 -7.75
N VAL A 153 -0.31 6.88 -8.19
CA VAL A 153 -1.05 7.71 -9.17
C VAL A 153 -1.30 9.13 -8.65
N ILE A 154 -1.57 9.28 -7.35
CA ILE A 154 -1.74 10.59 -6.72
C ILE A 154 -0.43 11.37 -6.80
N GLY A 155 0.69 10.79 -6.37
CA GLY A 155 2.00 11.43 -6.47
C GLY A 155 2.46 11.76 -7.89
N LEU A 156 2.19 10.90 -8.90
CA LEU A 156 2.43 11.22 -10.32
C LEU A 156 1.62 12.46 -10.74
N THR A 157 0.33 12.48 -10.41
CA THR A 157 -0.54 13.62 -10.72
C THR A 157 -0.06 14.90 -10.03
N LEU A 158 0.46 14.78 -8.80
CA LEU A 158 1.05 15.90 -8.08
C LEU A 158 2.34 16.42 -8.75
N LEU A 159 3.21 15.53 -9.23
CA LEU A 159 4.44 15.92 -9.93
C LEU A 159 4.15 16.68 -11.22
N ASP A 160 3.13 16.25 -11.96
CA ASP A 160 2.65 16.87 -13.19
C ASP A 160 2.03 18.25 -12.94
N LYS A 161 1.11 18.34 -11.97
CA LYS A 161 0.41 19.57 -11.61
C LYS A 161 1.24 20.61 -10.86
N ASN A 162 2.35 20.22 -10.26
CA ASN A 162 3.15 21.07 -9.38
C ASN A 162 4.64 21.02 -9.75
N PRO A 163 5.07 21.71 -10.83
CA PRO A 163 6.45 21.63 -11.32
C PRO A 163 7.52 22.10 -10.33
N GLN A 164 7.15 22.95 -9.36
CA GLN A 164 8.05 23.50 -8.34
C GLN A 164 8.04 22.70 -7.02
N ALA A 165 7.19 21.68 -6.90
CA ALA A 165 7.13 20.84 -5.71
C ALA A 165 8.03 19.61 -5.84
N LYS A 166 8.50 19.12 -4.69
CA LYS A 166 9.08 17.80 -4.50
C LYS A 166 8.06 16.88 -3.85
N VAL A 167 7.91 15.66 -4.35
CA VAL A 167 6.91 14.71 -3.86
C VAL A 167 7.60 13.59 -3.09
N VAL A 168 7.18 13.40 -1.83
CA VAL A 168 7.56 12.26 -1.01
C VAL A 168 6.45 11.20 -1.08
N PHE A 169 6.76 10.06 -1.65
CA PHE A 169 5.90 8.89 -1.75
C PHE A 169 6.10 8.02 -0.52
N VAL A 170 5.09 7.89 0.33
CA VAL A 170 5.19 7.17 1.60
C VAL A 170 4.16 6.04 1.65
N ASP A 171 4.60 4.84 1.97
CA ASP A 171 3.71 3.70 2.24
C ASP A 171 4.33 2.74 3.25
N GLU A 172 3.50 1.97 3.96
CA GLU A 172 3.99 0.89 4.83
C GLU A 172 4.45 -0.33 4.01
N SER A 173 3.94 -0.46 2.79
CA SER A 173 4.20 -1.58 1.90
C SER A 173 5.41 -1.31 0.99
N PRO A 174 6.49 -2.10 1.10
CA PRO A 174 7.63 -2.02 0.17
C PRO A 174 7.21 -2.17 -1.30
N MET A 175 6.20 -3.02 -1.56
CA MET A 175 5.65 -3.20 -2.91
C MET A 175 4.93 -1.97 -3.44
N ALA A 176 4.28 -1.19 -2.57
CA ALA A 176 3.65 0.07 -2.96
C ALA A 176 4.73 1.09 -3.33
N VAL A 177 5.71 1.31 -2.45
CA VAL A 177 6.83 2.22 -2.71
C VAL A 177 7.60 1.83 -3.98
N ALA A 178 7.84 0.53 -4.20
CA ALA A 178 8.46 0.03 -5.43
C ALA A 178 7.59 0.30 -6.67
N SER A 179 6.27 0.13 -6.59
CA SER A 179 5.35 0.47 -7.68
C SER A 179 5.29 1.97 -7.96
N SER A 180 5.23 2.82 -6.93
CA SER A 180 5.30 4.28 -7.10
C SER A 180 6.58 4.70 -7.79
N ARG A 181 7.74 4.17 -7.36
CA ARG A 181 9.03 4.42 -8.00
C ARG A 181 9.02 4.01 -9.47
N MET A 182 8.64 2.78 -9.76
CA MET A 182 8.56 2.26 -11.12
C MET A 182 7.65 3.10 -12.01
N ASN A 183 6.56 3.63 -11.46
CA ASN A 183 5.62 4.47 -12.20
C ASN A 183 6.17 5.86 -12.48
N VAL A 184 6.95 6.46 -11.57
CA VAL A 184 7.66 7.71 -11.89
C VAL A 184 8.74 7.44 -12.94
N GLU A 185 9.57 6.42 -12.75
CA GLU A 185 10.66 6.07 -13.68
C GLU A 185 10.14 5.78 -15.10
N THR A 186 9.00 5.10 -15.22
CA THR A 186 8.42 4.75 -16.52
C THR A 186 7.75 5.93 -17.21
N ASN A 187 7.07 6.80 -16.45
CA ASN A 187 6.14 7.77 -17.03
C ASN A 187 6.64 9.22 -17.00
N MET A 188 7.51 9.56 -16.06
CA MET A 188 8.05 10.91 -15.85
C MET A 188 9.49 10.84 -15.30
N PRO A 189 10.44 10.18 -16.00
CA PRO A 189 11.81 9.99 -15.51
C PRO A 189 12.53 11.32 -15.22
N GLU A 190 12.16 12.40 -15.93
CA GLU A 190 12.67 13.75 -15.72
C GLU A 190 12.25 14.38 -14.38
N ALA A 191 11.24 13.82 -13.70
CA ALA A 191 10.77 14.29 -12.40
C ALA A 191 11.42 13.54 -11.21
N LEU A 192 12.30 12.56 -11.47
CA LEU A 192 12.89 11.71 -10.42
C LEU A 192 13.73 12.48 -9.41
N ASP A 193 14.39 13.57 -9.82
CA ASP A 193 15.17 14.45 -8.94
C ASP A 193 14.30 15.19 -7.90
N ARG A 194 12.99 15.27 -8.15
CA ARG A 194 11.98 15.83 -7.26
C ARG A 194 11.27 14.78 -6.41
N CYS A 195 11.69 13.52 -6.47
CA CYS A 195 11.02 12.42 -5.78
C CYS A 195 11.83 11.88 -4.60
N GLU A 196 11.15 11.62 -3.48
CA GLU A 196 11.65 10.79 -2.38
C GLU A 196 10.70 9.61 -2.19
N PHE A 197 11.24 8.41 -1.96
CA PHE A 197 10.46 7.18 -1.78
C PHE A 197 10.78 6.60 -0.41
N MET A 198 9.77 6.50 0.44
CA MET A 198 9.95 6.17 1.86
C MET A 198 9.01 5.02 2.26
N ILE A 199 9.60 3.92 2.74
CA ILE A 199 8.86 2.86 3.42
C ILE A 199 8.75 3.25 4.89
N ASN A 200 7.55 3.52 5.38
CA ASN A 200 7.36 3.98 6.76
C ASN A 200 5.94 3.71 7.29
N ASN A 201 5.80 3.60 8.61
CA ASN A 201 4.49 3.67 9.26
C ASN A 201 4.03 5.14 9.31
N ALA A 202 3.20 5.51 8.33
CA ALA A 202 2.79 6.89 8.10
C ALA A 202 4.02 7.82 8.09
N LEU A 203 4.08 8.85 8.96
CA LEU A 203 5.24 9.76 9.05
C LEU A 203 6.01 9.60 10.37
N SER A 204 6.06 8.38 10.92
CA SER A 204 6.83 8.08 12.13
C SER A 204 8.30 8.48 11.97
N GLY A 205 8.88 9.14 12.96
CA GLY A 205 10.28 9.62 12.92
C GLY A 205 10.56 10.79 11.98
N VAL A 206 9.61 11.21 11.14
CA VAL A 206 9.79 12.38 10.25
C VAL A 206 9.73 13.67 11.06
N GLU A 207 10.51 14.68 10.70
CA GLU A 207 10.58 15.97 11.41
C GLU A 207 9.25 16.76 11.38
N PRO A 208 8.89 17.47 12.47
CA PRO A 208 7.75 18.37 12.46
C PRO A 208 8.02 19.60 11.56
N PHE A 209 6.96 20.22 11.01
CA PHE A 209 7.05 21.43 10.18
C PHE A 209 7.92 21.30 8.90
N ARG A 210 7.98 20.11 8.31
CA ARG A 210 8.70 19.83 7.07
C ARG A 210 7.87 20.16 5.81
N PHE A 211 6.61 19.71 5.78
CA PHE A 211 5.83 19.66 4.53
C PHE A 211 4.91 20.85 4.33
N ASN A 212 4.75 21.27 3.07
CA ASN A 212 3.80 22.27 2.64
C ASN A 212 2.40 21.67 2.45
N ALA A 213 2.31 20.43 1.95
CA ALA A 213 1.05 19.71 1.82
C ALA A 213 1.20 18.21 2.09
N VAL A 214 0.14 17.59 2.58
CA VAL A 214 0.00 16.13 2.69
C VAL A 214 -1.29 15.73 2.02
N LEU A 215 -1.23 14.72 1.16
CA LEU A 215 -2.37 14.16 0.46
C LEU A 215 -2.51 12.71 0.85
N CYS A 216 -3.74 12.28 1.12
CA CYS A 216 -3.98 10.94 1.64
C CYS A 216 -5.30 10.36 1.15
N ASN A 217 -5.26 9.14 0.65
CA ASN A 217 -6.44 8.28 0.46
C ASN A 217 -6.35 7.16 1.52
N PRO A 218 -6.85 7.37 2.75
CA PRO A 218 -6.64 6.43 3.85
C PRO A 218 -7.25 5.06 3.54
N PRO A 219 -6.65 3.96 4.03
CA PRO A 219 -7.16 2.62 3.77
C PRO A 219 -8.60 2.47 4.29
N PHE A 220 -9.45 1.88 3.45
CA PHE A 220 -10.85 1.63 3.79
C PHE A 220 -11.16 0.14 3.83
N HIS A 221 -11.65 -0.33 4.99
CA HIS A 221 -12.39 -1.58 5.06
C HIS A 221 -13.71 -1.33 5.79
N GLN A 222 -14.81 -1.66 5.12
CA GLN A 222 -16.10 -1.79 5.78
C GLN A 222 -15.91 -2.82 6.90
N GLN A 223 -16.14 -2.41 8.16
CA GLN A 223 -16.32 -3.27 9.35
C GLN A 223 -15.16 -3.51 10.33
N HIS A 224 -14.05 -2.76 10.34
CA HIS A 224 -13.05 -2.91 11.41
C HIS A 224 -12.62 -1.59 12.08
N ALA A 225 -12.74 -1.51 13.42
CA ALA A 225 -12.22 -0.40 14.24
C ALA A 225 -10.72 -0.14 14.02
N LEU A 226 -9.99 -1.14 13.52
CA LEU A 226 -8.57 -1.05 13.18
C LEU A 226 -8.28 -0.04 12.05
N THR A 227 -9.10 0.07 11.01
CA THR A 227 -8.84 1.02 9.91
C THR A 227 -9.06 2.47 10.32
N ASP A 228 -9.99 2.69 11.25
CA ASP A 228 -10.29 4.02 11.78
C ASP A 228 -9.13 4.57 12.63
N ASN A 229 -8.44 3.68 13.36
CA ASN A 229 -7.22 4.02 14.10
C ASN A 229 -6.05 4.38 13.17
N VAL A 230 -5.88 3.65 12.06
CA VAL A 230 -4.82 3.93 11.08
C VAL A 230 -5.03 5.30 10.44
N ALA A 231 -6.24 5.61 9.96
CA ALA A 231 -6.53 6.92 9.40
C ALA A 231 -6.33 8.05 10.41
N TRP A 232 -6.72 7.82 11.68
CA TRP A 232 -6.49 8.77 12.76
C TRP A 232 -5.00 9.04 13.00
N GLU A 233 -4.17 8.00 13.06
CA GLU A 233 -2.71 8.11 13.17
C GLU A 233 -2.12 8.91 12.00
N MET A 234 -2.52 8.59 10.77
CA MET A 234 -2.11 9.33 9.56
C MET A 234 -2.44 10.82 9.66
N PHE A 235 -3.63 11.19 10.15
CA PHE A 235 -4.02 12.61 10.30
C PHE A 235 -3.20 13.33 11.38
N HIS A 236 -2.88 12.65 12.49
CA HIS A 236 -2.02 13.21 13.54
C HIS A 236 -0.59 13.41 13.05
N HIS A 237 -0.05 12.44 12.30
CA HIS A 237 1.25 12.52 11.65
C HIS A 237 1.29 13.66 10.62
N ALA A 238 0.27 13.77 9.77
CA ALA A 238 0.12 14.89 8.84
C ALA A 238 0.13 16.23 9.59
N ARG A 239 -0.69 16.40 10.64
CA ARG A 239 -0.71 17.64 11.43
C ARG A 239 0.67 17.96 12.01
N ARG A 240 1.39 16.97 12.52
CA ARG A 240 2.72 17.16 13.14
C ARG A 240 3.74 17.64 12.11
N CYS A 241 3.80 16.97 10.96
CA CYS A 241 4.82 17.21 9.93
C CYS A 241 4.52 18.39 9.01
N LEU A 242 3.26 18.84 8.91
CA LEU A 242 2.93 20.06 8.16
C LEU A 242 3.55 21.32 8.78
N LYS A 243 4.00 22.26 7.93
CA LYS A 243 4.31 23.64 8.28
C LYS A 243 3.06 24.39 8.71
N ILE A 244 3.23 25.50 9.44
CA ILE A 244 2.10 26.42 9.68
C ILE A 244 1.56 26.88 8.32
N ASN A 245 0.24 26.89 8.19
CA ASN A 245 -0.51 27.11 6.94
C ASN A 245 -0.36 25.99 5.89
N GLY A 246 0.37 24.92 6.19
CA GLY A 246 0.39 23.72 5.36
C GLY A 246 -0.94 22.97 5.41
N GLU A 247 -1.26 22.29 4.32
CA GLU A 247 -2.60 21.74 4.09
C GLU A 247 -2.59 20.20 4.09
N LEU A 248 -3.60 19.59 4.69
CA LEU A 248 -3.92 18.17 4.50
C LEU A 248 -5.17 18.07 3.62
N TYR A 249 -5.04 17.34 2.52
CA TYR A 249 -6.16 16.93 1.68
C TYR A 249 -6.40 15.44 1.83
N ILE A 250 -7.67 15.04 1.96
CA ILE A 250 -8.04 13.63 1.96
C ILE A 250 -9.21 13.36 1.04
N VAL A 251 -9.27 12.14 0.49
CA VAL A 251 -10.49 11.56 -0.04
C VAL A 251 -10.98 10.44 0.89
N ALA A 252 -12.28 10.35 1.12
CA ALA A 252 -12.86 9.32 1.96
C ALA A 252 -14.29 8.98 1.56
N ASN A 253 -14.79 7.84 2.01
CA ASN A 253 -16.20 7.51 1.87
C ASN A 253 -17.07 8.47 2.71
N ARG A 254 -18.17 8.95 2.13
CA ARG A 254 -19.06 9.97 2.73
C ARG A 254 -19.67 9.60 4.07
N HIS A 255 -19.86 8.31 4.33
CA HIS A 255 -20.44 7.83 5.58
C HIS A 255 -19.45 7.84 6.75
N LEU A 256 -18.16 8.06 6.48
CA LEU A 256 -17.15 8.19 7.53
C LEU A 256 -17.13 9.61 8.08
N ASP A 257 -17.03 9.72 9.40
CA ASP A 257 -17.10 11.00 10.09
C ASP A 257 -15.76 11.78 10.11
N TYR A 258 -15.03 11.75 8.99
CA TYR A 258 -13.70 12.34 8.92
C TYR A 258 -13.71 13.88 8.99
N PHE A 259 -14.81 14.53 8.61
CA PHE A 259 -14.95 15.97 8.75
C PHE A 259 -14.82 16.42 10.22
N HIS A 260 -15.57 15.79 11.13
CA HIS A 260 -15.51 16.13 12.56
C HIS A 260 -14.18 15.72 13.19
N LYS A 261 -13.61 14.59 12.77
CA LYS A 261 -12.28 14.15 13.20
C LYS A 261 -11.18 15.12 12.81
N LEU A 262 -11.14 15.55 11.55
CA LEU A 262 -10.18 16.55 11.07
C LEU A 262 -10.40 17.88 11.78
N LYS A 263 -11.64 18.32 11.98
CA LYS A 263 -11.95 19.54 12.74
C LYS A 263 -11.47 19.44 14.20
N LYS A 264 -11.56 18.28 14.83
CA LYS A 264 -11.01 18.03 16.18
C LYS A 264 -9.48 18.06 16.20
N ILE A 265 -8.83 17.51 15.19
CA ILE A 265 -7.36 17.43 15.09
C ILE A 265 -6.76 18.79 14.72
N PHE A 266 -7.30 19.50 13.74
CA PHE A 266 -6.72 20.72 13.16
C PHE A 266 -7.43 22.02 13.57
N GLY A 267 -8.61 21.94 14.19
CA GLY A 267 -9.45 23.10 14.53
C GLY A 267 -10.30 23.64 13.37
N ASN A 268 -10.07 23.15 12.14
CA ASN A 268 -10.80 23.53 10.94
C ASN A 268 -10.92 22.33 10.00
N CYS A 269 -11.91 22.35 9.11
CA CYS A 269 -12.07 21.42 8.01
C CYS A 269 -13.03 22.03 6.99
N THR A 270 -12.73 21.89 5.71
CA THR A 270 -13.54 22.39 4.60
C THR A 270 -13.81 21.24 3.64
N THR A 271 -15.06 21.10 3.20
CA THR A 271 -15.40 20.18 2.11
C THR A 271 -15.06 20.84 0.78
N ILE A 272 -14.12 20.26 0.04
CA ILE A 272 -13.72 20.75 -1.30
C ILE A 272 -14.69 20.24 -2.35
N ALA A 273 -15.04 18.97 -2.27
CA ALA A 273 -15.96 18.34 -3.20
C ALA A 273 -16.66 17.13 -2.56
N THR A 274 -17.83 16.79 -3.07
CA THR A 274 -18.55 15.56 -2.70
C THR A 274 -19.25 14.99 -3.93
N ASN A 275 -19.29 13.68 -4.05
CA ASN A 275 -20.14 12.99 -5.02
C ASN A 275 -21.10 12.02 -4.31
N ASN A 276 -21.63 11.00 -4.97
CA ASN A 276 -22.54 10.05 -4.33
C ASN A 276 -21.85 9.16 -3.27
N LYS A 277 -20.56 8.86 -3.43
CA LYS A 277 -19.81 7.89 -2.59
C LYS A 277 -18.69 8.52 -1.76
N PHE A 278 -18.00 9.51 -2.32
CA PHE A 278 -16.78 10.08 -1.76
C PHE A 278 -16.91 11.56 -1.44
N VAL A 279 -16.09 12.01 -0.49
CA VAL A 279 -15.89 13.41 -0.13
C VAL A 279 -14.40 13.72 -0.16
N VAL A 280 -14.04 14.88 -0.72
CA VAL A 280 -12.69 15.46 -0.61
C VAL A 280 -12.73 16.54 0.46
N LEU A 281 -11.90 16.37 1.47
CA LEU A 281 -11.80 17.28 2.61
C LEU A 281 -10.43 17.94 2.64
N LYS A 282 -10.40 19.21 3.05
CA LYS A 282 -9.19 19.98 3.29
C LYS A 282 -9.15 20.46 4.73
N THR A 283 -7.97 20.47 5.31
CA THR A 283 -7.71 21.16 6.57
C THR A 283 -6.34 21.83 6.56
N VAL A 284 -6.20 22.92 7.32
CA VAL A 284 -4.98 23.74 7.37
C VAL A 284 -4.37 23.64 8.76
N LYS A 285 -3.05 23.44 8.87
CA LYS A 285 -2.37 23.51 10.16
C LYS A 285 -2.30 24.97 10.64
N LEU A 286 -3.08 25.27 11.67
CA LEU A 286 -3.05 26.58 12.33
C LEU A 286 -1.83 26.72 13.25
N GLY A 287 -1.27 27.92 13.33
CA GLY A 287 -0.34 28.27 14.40
C GLY A 287 -1.03 28.20 15.76
N ARG A 288 -0.27 28.00 16.85
CA ARG A 288 -0.84 28.14 18.20
C ARG A 288 -1.38 29.56 18.34
N ARG A 289 -2.69 29.69 18.59
CA ARG A 289 -3.25 30.94 19.11
C ARG A 289 -2.57 31.17 20.46
N ARG A 290 -1.85 32.30 20.59
CA ARG A 290 -1.45 32.83 21.90
C ARG A 290 -2.70 33.21 22.69
#